data_AF-A0A2D6X0Z1-F1
#
_entry.id   AF-A0A2D6X0Z1-F1
#
_cell.length_a   1.000
_cell.length_b   1.000
_cell.length_c   1.000
_cell.angle_alpha   90.00
_cell.angle_beta   90.00
_cell.angle_gamma   90.00
#
_symmetry.space_group_name_H-M   'P 1'
#
loop_
_entity.id
_entity.type
_entity.pdbx_description
1 polymer ?
#
loop_
_entity_poly.entity_id
_entity_poly.type
_entity_poly.pdbx_seq_one_letter_code
_entity_poly.pdbx_strand_id
1 'polypeptide(L)' 'MNTKNLMATITEAVGGITSVLSSVVVLGIFSEIIFGAGVFGVDIVANIIGLIDQLLNAGFVGFLTFAVLVSFWE' A
#
# COMPACT_ATOMS: atom_id res chain seq x y z
N MET A 1 -26.79 -16.40 18.73
CA MET A 1 -25.43 -16.17 18.19
C MET A 1 -24.78 -15.07 19.01
N ASN A 2 -23.65 -15.35 19.66
CA ASN A 2 -22.91 -14.32 20.37
C ASN A 2 -22.21 -13.41 19.35
N THR A 3 -22.13 -12.11 19.62
CA THR A 3 -21.48 -11.11 18.75
C THR A 3 -20.07 -11.52 18.32
N LYS A 4 -19.34 -12.23 19.18
CA LYS A 4 -18.01 -12.79 18.89
C LYS A 4 -18.00 -13.82 17.75
N ASN A 5 -19.02 -14.66 17.63
CA ASN A 5 -19.10 -15.65 16.55
C ASN A 5 -19.47 -14.99 15.22
N LEU A 6 -20.34 -13.97 15.25
CA LEU A 6 -20.67 -13.18 14.06
C LEU A 6 -19.43 -12.41 13.56
N MET A 7 -18.67 -11.79 14.46
CA MET A 7 -17.43 -11.10 14.12
C MET A 7 -16.37 -12.06 13.56
N ALA A 8 -16.27 -13.28 14.09
CA ALA A 8 -15.34 -14.29 13.58
C ALA A 8 -15.68 -14.70 12.14
N THR A 9 -16.94 -14.99 11.84
CA THR A 9 -17.39 -15.33 10.49
C THR A 9 -17.18 -14.19 9.49
N ILE A 10 -17.44 -12.94 9.90
CA ILE A 10 -17.17 -11.76 9.05
C ILE A 10 -15.67 -11.63 8.79
N THR A 11 -14.84 -11.81 9.82
CA THR A 11 -13.37 -11.73 9.68
C THR A 11 -12.82 -12.81 8.76
N GLU A 12 -13.34 -14.04 8.84
CA GLU A 12 -12.97 -15.12 7.92
C GLU A 12 -13.40 -14.82 6.48
N ALA A 13 -14.62 -14.31 6.28
CA ALA A 13 -15.10 -13.94 4.95
C ALA A 13 -14.26 -12.80 4.33
N VAL A 14 -13.98 -11.75 5.09
CA VAL A 14 -13.12 -10.63 4.67
C VAL A 14 -11.69 -11.10 4.43
N GLY A 15 -11.16 -11.99 5.27
CA GLY A 15 -9.83 -12.58 5.10
C GLY A 15 -9.73 -13.39 3.80
N GLY A 16 -10.75 -14.21 3.50
CA GLY A 16 -10.83 -14.95 2.25
C GLY A 16 -10.86 -14.04 1.01
N ILE A 17 -11.71 -13.01 1.03
CA ILE A 17 -11.78 -12.01 -0.06
C ILE A 17 -10.45 -11.28 -0.23
N THR A 18 -9.84 -10.84 0.88
CA THR A 18 -8.56 -10.14 0.85
C THR A 18 -7.45 -11.02 0.28
N SER A 19 -7.45 -12.31 0.61
CA SER A 19 -6.50 -13.29 0.06
C SER A 19 -6.62 -13.42 -1.47
N VAL A 20 -7.85 -13.52 -1.99
CA VAL A 20 -8.11 -13.57 -3.44
C VAL A 20 -7.73 -12.26 -4.12
N LEU A 21 -8.07 -11.11 -3.53
CA LEU A 21 -7.69 -9.82 -4.09
C LEU A 21 -6.16 -9.64 -4.10
N SER A 22 -5.47 -10.09 -3.05
CA SER A 22 -4.01 -10.06 -2.96
C SER A 22 -3.36 -10.90 -4.05
N SER A 23 -3.91 -12.09 -4.35
CA SER A 23 -3.37 -12.93 -5.43
C SER A 23 -3.57 -12.30 -6.80
N VAL A 24 -4.71 -11.62 -7.03
CA VAL A 24 -4.95 -10.85 -8.26
C VAL A 24 -3.98 -9.67 -8.39
N VAL A 25 -3.68 -8.96 -7.30
CA VAL A 25 -2.69 -7.87 -7.30
C VAL A 25 -1.30 -8.40 -7.68
N VAL A 26 -0.87 -9.52 -7.10
CA VAL A 26 0.42 -10.13 -7.41
C VAL A 26 0.51 -10.53 -8.88
N LEU A 27 -0.54 -11.17 -9.41
CA LEU A 27 -0.60 -11.51 -10.84
C LEU A 27 -0.62 -10.25 -11.72
N GLY A 28 -1.31 -9.20 -11.28
CA GLY A 28 -1.33 -7.90 -11.95
C GLY A 28 0.07 -7.29 -12.08
N ILE A 29 0.86 -7.30 -11.00
CA ILE A 29 2.25 -6.82 -11.02
C ILE A 29 3.09 -7.61 -12.03
N PHE A 30 3.00 -8.95 -12.01
CA PHE A 30 3.75 -9.77 -12.97
C PHE A 30 3.32 -9.50 -14.41
N SER A 31 2.01 -9.33 -14.64
CA SER A 31 1.49 -9.03 -15.98
C SER A 31 1.99 -7.68 -16.49
N GLU A 32 2.04 -6.66 -15.64
CA GLU A 32 2.52 -5.33 -15.98
C GLU A 32 4.02 -5.33 -16.31
N ILE A 33 4.83 -6.13 -15.60
CA ILE A 33 6.25 -6.30 -15.92
C ILE A 33 6.45 -6.95 -17.29
N ILE A 34 5.62 -7.95 -17.64
CA ILE A 34 5.75 -8.69 -18.90
C ILE A 34 5.25 -7.86 -20.08
N PHE A 35 4.09 -7.21 -19.94
CA PHE A 35 3.44 -6.48 -21.03
C PHE A 35 3.85 -5.01 -21.12
N GLY A 36 4.54 -4.49 -20.10
CA GLY A 36 5.04 -3.11 -20.05
C GLY A 36 3.96 -2.05 -19.88
N ALA A 37 2.73 -2.45 -19.55
CA ALA A 37 1.60 -1.56 -19.37
C ALA A 37 0.59 -2.16 -18.37
N GLY A 38 -0.14 -1.28 -17.69
CA GLY A 38 -1.19 -1.65 -16.74
C GLY A 38 -2.25 -2.54 -17.37
N VAL A 39 -2.56 -3.63 -16.67
CA VAL A 39 -3.56 -4.61 -17.09
C VAL A 39 -4.87 -4.30 -16.37
N PHE A 40 -6.00 -4.42 -17.07
CA PHE A 40 -7.34 -4.03 -16.57
C PHE A 40 -7.50 -2.53 -16.25
N GLY A 41 -6.67 -1.66 -16.85
CA GLY A 41 -6.74 -0.21 -16.63
C GLY A 41 -6.25 0.24 -15.24
N VAL A 42 -5.60 -0.66 -14.51
CA VAL A 42 -4.95 -0.37 -13.23
C VAL A 42 -3.45 -0.60 -13.41
N ASP A 43 -2.67 0.47 -13.22
CA ASP A 43 -1.21 0.41 -13.22
C ASP A 43 -0.74 0.24 -11.77
N ILE A 44 -0.49 -1.01 -11.39
CA ILE A 44 -0.20 -1.36 -9.99
C ILE A 44 1.23 -0.92 -9.66
N VAL A 45 2.16 -1.08 -10.59
CA VAL A 45 3.56 -0.71 -10.41
C VAL A 45 3.70 0.81 -10.23
N ALA A 46 3.07 1.63 -11.07
CA ALA A 46 3.08 3.08 -10.93
C ALA A 46 2.42 3.53 -9.62
N ASN A 47 1.33 2.87 -9.19
CA ASN A 47 0.72 3.15 -7.90
C ASN A 47 1.69 2.88 -6.73
N ILE A 48 2.44 1.77 -6.77
CA ILE A 48 3.46 1.45 -5.75
C ILE A 48 4.61 2.47 -5.78
N ILE A 49 5.12 2.82 -6.96
CA ILE A 49 6.17 3.84 -7.12
C ILE A 49 5.70 5.18 -6.56
N GLY A 50 4.47 5.60 -6.86
CA GLY A 50 3.89 6.83 -6.32
C GLY A 50 3.83 6.86 -4.80
N LEU A 51 3.52 5.72 -4.15
CA LEU A 51 3.57 5.62 -2.69
C LEU A 51 4.98 5.74 -2.13
N ILE A 52 5.96 5.13 -2.80
CA ILE A 52 7.38 5.24 -2.42
C ILE A 52 7.84 6.69 -2.53
N ASP A 53 7.52 7.37 -3.63
CA ASP A 53 7.89 8.76 -3.85
C ASP A 53 7.27 9.69 -2.80
N GLN A 54 6.01 9.47 -2.43
CA GLN A 54 5.35 10.19 -1.35
C GLN A 54 6.05 9.98 0.00
N LEU A 55 6.41 8.74 0.32
CA LEU A 55 7.12 8.41 1.55
C LEU A 55 8.52 9.04 1.58
N LEU A 56 9.26 8.99 0.47
CA LEU A 56 10.59 9.58 0.36
C LEU A 56 10.53 11.10 0.48
N ASN A 57 9.59 11.75 -0.19
CA ASN A 57 9.43 13.20 -0.12
C ASN A 57 8.99 13.64 1.29
N ALA A 58 8.00 12.98 1.87
CA ALA A 58 7.56 13.25 3.24
C ALA A 58 8.67 12.98 4.27
N GLY A 59 9.45 11.91 4.08
CA GLY A 59 10.59 11.56 4.92
C GLY A 59 11.71 12.59 4.84
N PHE A 60 12.06 13.04 3.63
CA PHE A 60 13.05 14.09 3.42
C PHE A 60 12.60 15.42 4.01
N VAL A 61 11.35 15.82 3.80
CA VAL A 61 10.76 17.03 4.40
C VAL A 61 10.76 16.93 5.93
N GLY A 62 10.41 15.77 6.50
CA GLY A 62 10.46 15.54 7.93
C GLY A 62 11.88 15.65 8.49
N PHE A 63 12.86 15.08 7.80
CA PHE A 63 14.27 15.20 8.16
C PHE A 63 14.76 16.66 8.09
N LEU A 64 14.42 17.38 7.02
CA LEU A 64 14.77 18.79 6.87
C LEU A 64 14.17 19.63 8.00
N THR A 65 12.90 19.38 8.32
CA THR A 65 12.18 20.06 9.40
C THR A 65 12.88 19.81 10.73
N PHE A 66 13.30 18.56 11.01
CA PHE A 66 14.06 18.23 12.21
C PHE A 66 15.41 18.97 12.26
N ALA A 67 16.17 18.99 11.16
CA ALA A 67 17.45 19.69 11.09
C ALA A 67 17.32 21.19 11.38
N VAL A 68 16.27 21.83 10.84
CA VAL A 68 15.97 23.24 11.11
C VAL A 68 15.61 23.48 12.58
N LEU A 69 14.80 22.61 13.18
CA LEU A 69 14.47 22.73 14.61
C LEU A 69 15.71 22.61 15.50
N VAL A 70 16.64 21.70 15.18
CA VAL A 70 17.92 21.59 15.89
C VAL A 70 18.78 22.85 15.71
N SER A 71 18.75 23.49 14.54
CA SER A 71 19.50 24.75 14.33
C SER A 71 18.98 25.94 15.14
N PHE A 72 17.75 25.88 15.64
CA PHE A 72 17.19 26.89 16.56
C PHE A 72 17.43 26.55 18.04
N TRP A 73 18.11 25.44 18.34
CA TRP A 73 18.44 25.02 19.70
C TRP A 73 19.79 25.56 20.19
N GLU A 74 20.42 26.48 19.45
CA GLU A 74 21.51 27.31 19.98
C GLU A 74 20.99 28.49 20.81
#